data_AF-A0AAV4GET7-F1
#
_entry.id   AF-A0AAV4GET7-F1
#
_cell.length_a   1.000
_cell.length_b   1.000
_cell.length_c   1.000
_cell.angle_alpha   90.00
_cell.angle_beta   90.00
_cell.angle_gamma   90.00
#
_symmetry.space_group_name_H-M   'P 1'
#
loop_
_entity.id
_entity.type
_entity.pdbx_description
1 polymer ?
#
loop_
_entity_poly.entity_id
_entity_poly.type
_entity_poly.pdbx_seq_one_letter_code
_entity_poly.pdbx_strand_id
1 'polypeptide(L)'
;MSSSIFNRVSLFIVSKAAYNLDINAGEIIAIPKPGTPKRPPKNLRPITFLNTIQKEQSKIVLERIKSHVEQYLSHSQSGFRPNRSTSDVAWTHKWLAAKVNIKNIAIKIAGIDMSTK
;
A
#
# COMPACT_ATOMS: atom_id res chain seq x y z
N MET A 1 15.28 -13.35 28.75
CA MET A 1 14.65 -13.06 27.44
C MET A 1 13.18 -13.41 27.56
N SER A 2 12.32 -12.42 27.35
CA SER A 2 10.95 -12.36 27.90
C SER A 2 10.00 -13.43 27.34
N SER A 3 9.49 -14.28 28.25
CA SER A 3 8.45 -15.30 28.07
C SER A 3 7.12 -14.76 27.49
N SER A 4 6.98 -13.44 27.37
CA SER A 4 5.80 -12.75 26.84
C SER A 4 5.57 -12.94 25.33
N ILE A 5 6.65 -12.99 24.53
CA ILE A 5 6.53 -13.08 23.05
C ILE A 5 6.12 -14.48 22.61
N PHE A 6 6.64 -15.52 23.29
CA PHE A 6 6.34 -16.92 22.99
C PHE A 6 4.86 -17.25 23.29
N ASN A 7 4.30 -16.69 24.37
CA ASN A 7 2.89 -16.86 24.73
C ASN A 7 1.92 -16.23 23.71
N ARG A 8 2.29 -15.12 23.07
CA ARG A 8 1.45 -14.48 22.04
C ARG A 8 1.39 -15.27 20.73
N VAL A 9 2.48 -15.92 20.34
CA VAL A 9 2.50 -16.79 19.14
C VAL A 9 1.74 -18.09 19.42
N SER A 10 1.90 -18.65 20.62
CA SER A 10 1.16 -19.85 21.06
C SER A 10 -0.36 -19.64 21.07
N LEU A 11 -0.85 -18.51 21.60
CA LEU A 11 -2.28 -18.18 21.61
C LEU A 11 -2.89 -18.10 20.19
N PHE A 12 -2.09 -17.68 19.20
CA PHE A 12 -2.53 -17.58 17.82
C PHE A 12 -2.69 -18.96 17.15
N ILE A 13 -1.81 -19.92 17.48
CA ILE A 13 -1.91 -21.30 17.00
C ILE A 13 -3.10 -22.01 17.66
N VAL A 14 -3.34 -21.77 18.95
CA VAL A 14 -4.47 -22.36 19.70
C VAL A 14 -5.84 -21.93 19.13
N SER A 15 -5.97 -20.68 18.65
CA SER A 15 -7.19 -20.18 18.00
C SER A 15 -7.57 -20.95 16.72
N LYS A 16 -6.57 -21.38 15.94
CA LYS A 16 -6.78 -22.08 14.65
C LYS A 16 -7.40 -23.48 14.80
N ALA A 17 -7.17 -24.14 15.94
CA ALA A 17 -7.75 -25.45 16.24
C ALA A 17 -9.16 -25.35 16.86
N ALA A 18 -9.47 -24.25 17.55
CA ALA A 18 -10.73 -24.09 18.27
C ALA A 18 -11.92 -23.65 17.39
N TYR A 19 -11.65 -22.96 16.29
CA TYR A 19 -12.65 -22.47 15.35
C TYR A 19 -12.24 -22.92 13.96
N ASN A 20 -13.02 -23.77 13.29
CA ASN A 20 -12.84 -24.25 11.91
C ASN A 20 -12.91 -23.09 10.89
N LEU A 21 -11.99 -22.13 11.01
CA LEU A 21 -11.99 -20.88 10.29
C LEU A 21 -10.95 -20.95 9.19
N ASP A 22 -11.40 -20.83 7.94
CA ASP A 22 -10.47 -20.60 6.83
C ASP A 22 -9.90 -19.19 6.92
N ILE A 23 -8.71 -19.10 7.51
CA ILE A 23 -7.95 -17.85 7.66
C ILE A 23 -7.64 -17.17 6.33
N ASN A 24 -7.70 -17.89 5.21
CA ASN A 24 -7.40 -17.37 3.87
C ASN A 24 -8.66 -17.02 3.07
N ALA A 25 -9.86 -17.21 3.63
CA ALA A 25 -11.09 -16.85 2.96
C ALA A 25 -11.21 -15.32 2.82
N GLY A 26 -11.58 -14.88 1.61
CA GLY A 26 -11.85 -13.48 1.30
C GLY A 26 -12.95 -13.36 0.24
N GLU A 27 -13.77 -12.33 0.36
CA GLU A 27 -14.86 -12.04 -0.58
C GLU A 27 -14.48 -10.91 -1.53
N ILE A 28 -14.66 -11.07 -2.84
CA ILE A 28 -14.33 -10.03 -3.82
C ILE A 28 -15.55 -9.15 -4.07
N ILE A 29 -15.42 -7.87 -3.78
CA ILE A 29 -16.44 -6.85 -4.05
C ILE A 29 -15.91 -5.86 -5.09
N ALA A 30 -16.64 -5.67 -6.19
CA ALA A 30 -16.26 -4.77 -7.26
C ALA A 30 -16.85 -3.36 -7.04
N ILE A 31 -15.98 -2.36 -6.81
CA ILE A 31 -16.37 -0.97 -6.55
C ILE A 31 -16.09 -0.09 -7.78
N PRO A 32 -17.04 0.73 -8.27
CA PRO A 32 -16.78 1.62 -9.40
C PRO A 32 -15.72 2.68 -9.09
N LYS A 33 -14.91 3.03 -10.09
CA LYS A 33 -13.98 4.16 -10.02
C LYS A 33 -14.79 5.46 -9.84
N PRO A 34 -14.33 6.40 -9.00
CA PRO A 34 -14.98 7.70 -8.83
C PRO A 34 -15.24 8.37 -10.19
N GLY A 35 -16.43 8.92 -10.37
CA GLY A 35 -16.82 9.64 -11.59
C GLY A 35 -17.04 8.76 -12.83
N THR A 36 -17.07 7.42 -12.69
CA THR A 36 -17.30 6.50 -13.81
C THR A 36 -18.58 5.68 -13.65
N PRO A 37 -19.26 5.32 -14.75
CA PRO A 37 -20.43 4.45 -14.70
C PRO A 37 -20.04 3.03 -14.25
N LYS A 38 -20.97 2.34 -13.58
CA LYS A 38 -20.80 0.96 -13.06
C LYS A 38 -20.44 -0.08 -14.13
N ARG A 39 -20.69 0.23 -15.41
CA ARG A 39 -20.31 -0.57 -16.57
C ARG A 39 -19.40 0.27 -17.47
N PRO A 40 -18.44 -0.31 -18.20
CA PRO A 40 -18.04 -1.72 -18.29
C PRO A 40 -17.08 -2.16 -17.15
N PRO A 41 -16.72 -3.46 -17.04
CA PRO A 41 -15.86 -3.98 -15.96
C PRO A 41 -14.53 -3.26 -15.73
N LYS A 42 -13.95 -2.63 -16.77
CA LYS A 42 -12.74 -1.79 -16.66
C LYS A 42 -12.88 -0.62 -15.68
N ASN A 43 -14.13 -0.21 -15.42
CA ASN A 43 -14.46 0.88 -14.51
C ASN A 43 -14.57 0.41 -13.07
N LEU A 44 -14.49 -0.89 -12.79
CA LEU A 44 -14.57 -1.45 -11.46
C LEU A 44 -13.16 -1.68 -10.89
N ARG A 45 -13.05 -1.57 -9.57
CA ARG A 45 -11.90 -1.99 -8.76
C ARG A 45 -12.35 -3.20 -7.94
N PRO A 46 -11.88 -4.42 -8.25
CA PRO A 46 -12.10 -5.55 -7.37
C PRO A 46 -11.32 -5.32 -6.07
N ILE A 47 -12.02 -5.38 -4.93
CA ILE A 47 -11.41 -5.32 -3.60
C ILE A 47 -11.73 -6.62 -2.89
N THR A 48 -10.70 -7.31 -2.43
CA THR A 48 -10.85 -8.52 -1.61
C THR A 48 -11.05 -8.14 -0.15
N PHE A 49 -12.23 -8.40 0.40
CA PHE A 49 -12.55 -8.24 1.80
C PHE A 49 -12.01 -9.45 2.58
N LEU A 50 -10.89 -9.21 3.27
CA LEU A 50 -10.26 -10.17 4.16
C LEU A 50 -10.97 -10.22 5.51
N ASN A 51 -10.95 -11.40 6.14
CA ASN A 51 -11.39 -11.56 7.52
C ASN A 51 -10.52 -10.73 8.49
N THR A 52 -11.05 -10.46 9.68
CA THR A 52 -10.37 -9.61 10.68
C THR A 52 -9.02 -10.19 11.12
N ILE A 53 -8.92 -11.52 11.26
CA ILE A 53 -7.69 -12.20 11.69
C ILE A 53 -6.57 -11.97 10.67
N GLN A 54 -6.85 -12.12 9.39
CA GLN A 54 -5.89 -11.92 8.30
C GLN A 54 -5.45 -10.44 8.18
N LYS A 55 -6.35 -9.50 8.46
CA LYS A 55 -6.01 -8.06 8.55
C LYS A 55 -5.04 -7.79 9.70
N GLU A 56 -5.28 -8.38 10.87
CA GLU A 56 -4.38 -8.23 12.02
C GLU A 56 -3.03 -8.90 11.77
N GLN A 57 -3.00 -10.09 11.16
CA GLN A 57 -1.73 -10.71 10.72
C GLN A 57 -0.96 -9.81 9.76
N SER A 58 -1.64 -9.23 8.77
CA SER A 58 -1.02 -8.32 7.79
C SER A 58 -0.41 -7.09 8.47
N LYS A 59 -1.07 -6.52 9.48
CA LYS A 59 -0.52 -5.43 10.29
C LYS A 59 0.72 -5.85 11.08
N ILE A 60 0.70 -7.02 11.72
CA ILE A 60 1.86 -7.55 12.46
C ILE A 60 3.05 -7.73 11.52
N VAL A 61 2.83 -8.27 10.32
CA VAL A 61 3.88 -8.43 9.31
C VAL A 61 4.40 -7.06 8.87
N LEU A 62 3.51 -6.12 8.53
CA LEU A 62 3.88 -4.76 8.15
C LEU A 62 4.77 -4.09 9.20
N GLU A 63 4.37 -4.16 10.47
CA GLU A 63 5.12 -3.56 11.59
C GLU A 63 6.52 -4.16 11.76
N ARG A 64 6.71 -5.44 11.43
CA ARG A 64 8.03 -6.10 11.48
C ARG A 64 8.93 -5.72 10.31
N ILE A 65 8.37 -5.57 9.11
CA ILE A 65 9.18 -5.33 7.90
C ILE A 65 9.40 -3.85 7.61
N LYS A 66 8.54 -2.95 8.09
CA LYS A 66 8.55 -1.53 7.67
C LYS A 66 9.89 -0.85 7.86
N SER A 67 10.58 -1.09 8.98
CA SER A 67 11.88 -0.46 9.28
C SER A 67 12.98 -0.93 8.34
N HIS A 68 12.94 -2.21 7.98
CA HIS A 68 13.88 -2.81 7.04
C HIS A 68 13.64 -2.29 5.62
N VAL A 69 12.37 -2.30 5.17
CA VAL A 69 11.99 -1.82 3.83
C VAL A 69 12.37 -0.35 3.66
N GLU A 70 12.16 0.49 4.68
CA GLU A 70 12.44 1.93 4.62
C GLU A 70 13.90 2.24 4.27
N GLN A 71 14.85 1.36 4.63
CA GLN A 71 16.28 1.51 4.31
C GLN A 71 16.57 1.37 2.81
N TYR A 72 15.69 0.70 2.06
CA TYR A 72 15.85 0.45 0.63
C TYR A 72 14.97 1.34 -0.25
N LEU A 73 14.06 2.13 0.33
CA LEU A 73 13.18 3.01 -0.44
C LEU A 73 13.93 4.25 -0.93
N SER A 74 13.74 4.59 -2.21
CA SER A 74 14.29 5.83 -2.79
C SER A 74 13.80 7.07 -2.04
N HIS A 75 14.66 8.08 -1.92
CA HIS A 75 14.30 9.40 -1.39
C HIS A 75 13.21 10.11 -2.22
N SER A 76 13.08 9.76 -3.51
CA SER A 76 12.04 10.29 -4.40
C SER A 76 10.68 9.61 -4.27
N GLN A 77 10.59 8.49 -3.53
CA GLN A 77 9.33 7.79 -3.32
C GLN A 77 8.55 8.46 -2.18
N SER A 78 7.41 9.06 -2.52
CA SER A 78 6.49 9.69 -1.56
C SER A 78 5.27 8.83 -1.20
N GLY A 79 4.89 7.89 -2.07
CA GLY A 79 3.71 7.06 -1.86
C GLY A 79 3.89 6.04 -0.74
N PHE A 80 2.83 5.85 0.06
CA PHE A 80 2.73 4.83 1.12
C PHE A 80 3.84 4.89 2.19
N ARG A 81 4.43 6.06 2.42
CA ARG A 81 5.46 6.28 3.45
C ARG A 81 4.98 7.23 4.55
N PRO A 82 5.40 7.00 5.80
CA PRO A 82 5.12 7.94 6.88
C PRO A 82 5.79 9.29 6.60
N ASN A 83 5.16 10.38 7.03
CA ASN A 83 5.67 11.76 6.88
C ASN A 83 5.95 12.20 5.43
N ARG A 84 5.31 11.54 4.45
CA ARG A 84 5.38 11.88 3.02
C ARG A 84 3.98 12.10 2.48
N SER A 85 3.86 12.94 1.46
CA SER A 85 2.57 13.24 0.85
C SER A 85 2.68 13.46 -0.65
N THR A 86 1.54 13.52 -1.33
CA THR A 86 1.47 13.88 -2.75
C THR A 86 2.00 15.29 -3.02
N SER A 87 2.04 16.15 -2.00
CA SER A 87 2.58 17.52 -2.09
C SER A 87 4.07 17.53 -2.41
N ASP A 88 4.84 16.53 -1.97
CA ASP A 88 6.28 16.44 -2.24
C ASP A 88 6.55 16.34 -3.75
N VAL A 89 5.78 15.49 -4.43
CA VAL A 89 5.88 15.28 -5.88
C VAL A 89 5.38 16.51 -6.63
N ALA A 90 4.25 17.08 -6.20
CA ALA A 90 3.70 18.30 -6.81
C ALA A 90 4.67 19.48 -6.69
N TRP A 91 5.31 19.65 -5.53
CA TRP A 91 6.31 20.69 -5.29
C TRP A 91 7.55 20.49 -6.14
N THR A 92 8.06 19.26 -6.21
CA THR A 92 9.21 18.92 -7.05
C THR A 92 8.95 19.27 -8.52
N HIS A 93 7.76 18.95 -9.03
CA HIS A 93 7.36 19.30 -10.39
C HIS A 93 7.32 20.82 -10.61
N LYS A 94 6.68 21.57 -9.70
CA LYS A 94 6.63 23.05 -9.77
C LYS A 94 8.03 23.67 -9.73
N TRP A 95 8.90 23.15 -8.88
CA TRP A 95 10.29 23.63 -8.76
C TRP A 95 11.11 23.37 -10.03
N LEU A 96 10.93 22.20 -10.66
CA LEU A 96 11.56 21.90 -11.95
C LEU A 96 11.08 22.86 -13.04
N ALA A 97 9.78 23.12 -13.12
CA ALA A 97 9.22 24.09 -14.06
C ALA A 97 9.78 25.51 -13.83
N ALA A 98 9.91 25.94 -12.57
CA ALA A 98 10.53 27.23 -12.26
C ALA A 98 12.00 27.30 -12.70
N LYS A 99 12.78 26.23 -12.48
CA LYS A 99 14.18 26.15 -12.93
C LYS A 99 14.33 26.21 -14.45
N VAL A 100 13.43 25.56 -15.20
CA VAL A 100 13.39 25.64 -16.66
C VAL A 100 13.23 27.08 -17.12
N ASN A 101 12.29 27.80 -16.52
CA ASN A 101 12.02 29.20 -16.87
C ASN A 101 13.21 30.12 -16.54
N ILE A 102 13.83 29.93 -15.38
CA ILE A 102 14.95 30.78 -14.93
C ILE A 102 16.24 30.49 -15.69
N LYS A 103 16.56 29.21 -15.91
CA LYS A 103 17.85 28.77 -16.45
C LYS A 103 17.83 28.51 -17.96
N ASN A 104 16.67 28.62 -18.60
CA ASN A 104 16.46 28.32 -20.01
C ASN A 104 16.99 26.92 -20.40
N ILE A 105 16.67 25.91 -19.58
CA ILE A 105 17.06 24.52 -19.79
C ILE A 105 15.84 23.69 -20.20
N ALA A 106 16.00 22.76 -21.15
CA ALA A 106 14.92 21.86 -21.54
C ALA A 106 14.85 20.64 -20.61
N ILE A 107 13.65 20.32 -20.11
CA ILE A 107 13.37 19.07 -19.39
C ILE A 107 12.32 18.25 -20.13
N LYS A 108 12.42 16.92 -20.06
CA LYS A 108 11.41 15.98 -20.57
C LYS A 108 10.86 15.18 -19.40
N ILE A 109 9.54 15.06 -19.33
CA ILE A 109 8.84 14.34 -18.25
C ILE A 109 8.10 13.17 -18.87
N ALA A 110 8.39 11.95 -18.39
CA ALA A 110 7.70 10.74 -18.79
C ALA A 110 6.77 10.27 -17.67
N GLY A 111 5.47 10.20 -17.95
CA GLY A 111 4.49 9.57 -17.07
C GLY A 111 4.47 8.07 -17.30
N ILE A 112 4.80 7.30 -16.27
CA ILE A 112 4.81 5.83 -16.32
C ILE A 112 3.71 5.35 -15.37
N ASP A 113 2.86 4.43 -15.85
CA ASP A 113 1.86 3.75 -15.03
C ASP A 113 1.91 2.24 -15.30
N MET A 114 1.63 1.45 -14.28
CA MET A 114 1.63 -0.01 -14.40
C MET A 114 0.24 -0.49 -14.80
N SER A 115 0.16 -1.31 -15.85
CA SER A 115 -1.09 -1.96 -16.25
C SER A 115 -1.18 -3.35 -15.60
N THR A 116 -2.35 -3.66 -15.02
CA THR A 116 -2.70 -5.02 -14.65
C THR A 116 -3.07 -5.79 -15.92
N LYS A 117 -2.29 -6.81 -16.28
CA LYS A 117 -2.66 -7.79 -17.32
C LYS A 117 -3.89 -8.58 -16.91
#